data_AF-A0A925ZUB7-F1
#
_entry.id   AF-A0A925ZUB7-F1
#
_cell.length_a   1.000
_cell.length_b   1.000
_cell.length_c   1.000
_cell.angle_alpha   90.00
_cell.angle_beta   90.00
_cell.angle_gamma   90.00
#
_symmetry.space_group_name_H-M   'P 1'
#
loop_
_entity.id
_entity.type
_entity.pdbx_description
1 polymer ?
#
loop_
_entity_poly.entity_id
_entity_poly.type
_entity_poly.pdbx_seq_one_letter_code
_entity_poly.pdbx_strand_id
1 'polypeptide(L)'
;NIVLRNNVARGGPGVASSPRGGLGAGGGLYAIQSVVRGTNIISSNNIAQGGDAPGAPGISNDGQLADGLGGGVSIIFGSFSLTNLQITGNTAQGANAGGKAGLGLGGAMFIEQSSGTITNGSMSNNTARGGTSSSANGSGGSGLGGGIFATDDDLTVEGVTFSQNAAFGNAATGGGATSGDGGGGALYVTRAQKDARSVFRGSNIIIAGNSATTGPGAVPAGFGGGIFCNSSELALDHTTLAANTIAGPGIRRGPAIALIGVEPTTGCAANVRNSIVADHGQEYSAVYANIYAGASTFNNNLWSGNKAPNLENEYNQPITDQNVLGGSPAFASPGAPSFDYHLTPASAAINKAQGSTLAADFDGQRRPFGASADVGADEYSTQIVASATTSGTTLMLTWRRPPVLPLTGYTVVYTKEAGASDAQQPSPIAGIAADATSFTLSGLTPGKTYTVTLVARDGGGAQLGAADGIALRAGGYQVLLPLVNR
;
A
#
# COMPACT_ATOMS: atom_id res chain seq x y z
N ASN A 1 -3.40 17.97 10.27
CA ASN A 1 -2.58 17.69 9.08
C ASN A 1 -1.13 17.94 9.42
N ILE A 2 -0.30 16.91 9.40
CA ILE A 2 1.15 17.00 9.64
C ILE A 2 1.84 16.92 8.28
N VAL A 3 2.78 17.82 8.01
CA VAL A 3 3.45 17.91 6.71
C VAL A 3 4.96 17.89 6.92
N LEU A 4 5.62 16.86 6.41
CA LEU A 4 7.06 16.61 6.50
C LEU A 4 7.60 16.59 5.07
N ARG A 5 8.29 17.65 4.63
CA ARG A 5 8.73 17.76 3.23
C ARG A 5 10.17 18.21 3.08
N ASN A 6 10.86 17.61 2.11
CA ASN A 6 12.22 17.98 1.70
C ASN A 6 13.25 17.93 2.85
N ASN A 7 13.00 17.10 3.87
CA ASN A 7 13.93 16.91 4.97
C ASN A 7 15.02 15.91 4.57
N VAL A 8 16.19 16.02 5.19
CA VAL A 8 17.32 15.11 4.97
C VAL A 8 17.90 14.67 6.31
N ALA A 9 17.84 13.37 6.59
CA ALA A 9 18.60 12.73 7.64
C ALA A 9 19.84 12.07 7.03
N ARG A 10 21.04 12.57 7.35
CA ARG A 10 22.30 12.09 6.78
C ARG A 10 23.26 11.59 7.87
N GLY A 11 23.71 10.35 7.72
CA GLY A 11 24.76 9.78 8.54
C GLY A 11 26.10 10.49 8.33
N GLY A 12 26.89 10.65 9.40
CA GLY A 12 28.23 11.22 9.31
C GLY A 12 29.14 10.38 8.40
N PRO A 13 30.00 11.00 7.58
CA PRO A 13 30.88 10.25 6.68
C PRO A 13 31.88 9.40 7.47
N GLY A 14 32.32 8.29 6.88
CA GLY A 14 33.42 7.51 7.42
C GLY A 14 34.75 8.27 7.28
N VAL A 15 35.59 8.21 8.31
CA VAL A 15 36.99 8.63 8.25
C VAL A 15 37.89 7.41 7.97
N ALA A 16 39.15 7.62 7.61
CA ALA A 16 40.07 6.52 7.25
C ALA A 16 40.26 5.46 8.36
N SER A 17 40.07 5.84 9.63
CA SER A 17 40.12 4.92 10.77
C SER A 17 38.78 4.27 11.10
N SER A 18 37.67 4.73 10.50
CA SER A 18 36.33 4.18 10.73
C SER A 18 36.05 3.03 9.77
N PRO A 19 35.49 1.91 10.24
CA PRO A 19 35.13 0.81 9.36
C PRO A 19 33.95 1.15 8.42
N ARG A 20 33.10 2.12 8.79
CA ARG A 20 31.91 2.56 8.03
C ARG A 20 31.52 4.01 8.34
N GLY A 21 30.57 4.59 7.60
CA GLY A 21 29.91 5.83 8.00
C GLY A 21 28.70 5.60 8.92
N GLY A 22 28.03 6.68 9.30
CA GLY A 22 26.85 6.66 10.17
C GLY A 22 25.56 6.26 9.45
N LEU A 23 24.52 5.96 10.23
CA LEU A 23 23.17 5.70 9.72
C LEU A 23 22.44 7.01 9.37
N GLY A 24 21.61 6.98 8.34
CA GLY A 24 20.57 8.00 8.12
C GLY A 24 19.20 7.37 8.33
N ALA A 25 18.39 7.89 9.26
CA ALA A 25 17.12 7.29 9.60
C ALA A 25 15.98 8.32 9.67
N GLY A 26 14.81 7.94 9.16
CA GLY A 26 13.57 8.70 9.28
C GLY A 26 13.66 10.09 8.67
N GLY A 27 13.84 10.16 7.34
CA GLY A 27 14.09 11.42 6.64
C GLY A 27 13.05 12.50 6.99
N GLY A 28 11.77 12.13 7.10
CA GLY A 28 10.71 13.00 7.63
C GLY A 28 10.44 12.81 9.12
N LEU A 29 10.26 11.57 9.58
CA LEU A 29 9.99 11.23 10.98
C LEU A 29 10.83 10.03 11.42
N TYR A 30 11.53 10.16 12.54
CA TYR A 30 12.21 9.07 13.23
C TYR A 30 11.62 8.89 14.62
N ALA A 31 11.19 7.67 14.95
CA ALA A 31 10.66 7.31 16.25
C ALA A 31 11.27 5.99 16.73
N ILE A 32 11.83 6.00 17.94
CA ILE A 32 12.38 4.82 18.60
C ILE A 32 11.75 4.66 19.98
N GLN A 33 11.40 3.43 20.37
CA GLN A 33 10.82 3.12 21.69
C GLN A 33 9.62 4.01 22.04
N SER A 34 8.77 4.26 21.04
CA SER A 34 7.73 5.29 21.08
C SER A 34 6.38 4.74 20.67
N VAL A 35 5.31 5.41 21.12
CA VAL A 35 3.94 5.21 20.65
C VAL A 35 3.59 6.34 19.67
N VAL A 36 3.38 6.01 18.40
CA VAL A 36 3.07 6.99 17.35
C VAL A 36 1.61 6.91 16.96
N ARG A 37 0.86 8.00 17.16
CA ARG A 37 -0.52 8.12 16.68
C ARG A 37 -0.61 9.32 15.76
N GLY A 38 -1.15 9.14 14.56
CA GLY A 38 -1.26 10.25 13.63
C GLY A 38 -2.34 10.06 12.58
N THR A 39 -2.94 11.18 12.21
CA THR A 39 -3.98 11.25 11.18
C THR A 39 -3.65 12.38 10.22
N ASN A 40 -3.87 12.17 8.92
CA ASN A 40 -3.59 13.15 7.87
C ASN A 40 -2.11 13.55 7.85
N ILE A 41 -1.23 12.56 7.67
CA ILE A 41 0.22 12.79 7.57
C ILE A 41 0.62 12.80 6.09
N ILE A 42 1.29 13.87 5.70
CA ILE A 42 1.92 14.00 4.40
C ILE A 42 3.43 13.99 4.59
N SER A 43 4.10 12.97 4.06
CA SER A 43 5.56 12.87 4.04
C SER A 43 6.02 12.86 2.58
N SER A 44 6.68 13.92 2.10
CA SER A 44 7.09 13.97 0.70
C SER A 44 8.51 14.44 0.45
N ASN A 45 9.19 13.78 -0.48
CA ASN A 45 10.53 14.13 -0.95
C ASN A 45 11.58 14.21 0.17
N ASN A 46 11.40 13.43 1.23
CA ASN A 46 12.39 13.34 2.30
C ASN A 46 13.47 12.30 1.94
N ILE A 47 14.66 12.45 2.51
CA ILE A 47 15.79 11.57 2.26
C ILE A 47 16.36 11.06 3.59
N ALA A 48 16.50 9.75 3.73
CA ALA A 48 17.31 9.11 4.76
C ALA A 48 18.54 8.49 4.09
N GLN A 49 19.74 9.01 4.37
CA GLN A 49 20.97 8.63 3.68
C GLN A 49 22.07 8.19 4.65
N GLY A 50 22.61 6.99 4.45
CA GLY A 50 23.82 6.55 5.14
C GLY A 50 25.05 7.42 4.81
N GLY A 51 25.98 7.53 5.76
CA GLY A 51 27.21 8.30 5.57
C GLY A 51 28.23 7.56 4.70
N ASP A 52 28.67 8.19 3.60
CA ASP A 52 29.64 7.60 2.69
C ASP A 52 31.00 7.35 3.38
N ALA A 53 31.63 6.22 3.05
CA ALA A 53 32.95 5.83 3.54
C ALA A 53 33.81 5.24 2.41
N PRO A 54 34.16 6.06 1.39
CA PRO A 54 34.95 5.59 0.26
C PRO A 54 36.33 5.13 0.74
N GLY A 55 36.70 3.89 0.41
CA GLY A 55 37.98 3.28 0.83
C GLY A 55 37.94 2.54 2.17
N ALA A 56 36.86 2.66 2.96
CA ALA A 56 36.66 1.84 4.15
C ALA A 56 36.05 0.47 3.80
N PRO A 57 36.15 -0.54 4.70
CA PRO A 57 35.43 -1.81 4.55
C PRO A 57 33.93 -1.65 4.37
N GLY A 58 33.32 -0.58 4.88
CA GLY A 58 31.88 -0.29 4.80
C GLY A 58 31.02 -1.07 5.80
N ILE A 59 31.65 -1.97 6.57
CA ILE A 59 31.02 -2.83 7.58
C ILE A 59 31.88 -2.82 8.84
N SER A 60 31.25 -2.69 10.01
CA SER A 60 31.93 -2.79 11.31
C SER A 60 32.13 -4.24 11.76
N ASN A 61 32.95 -4.44 12.79
CA ASN A 61 33.29 -5.79 13.30
C ASN A 61 32.08 -6.57 13.84
N ASP A 62 31.02 -5.86 14.26
CA ASP A 62 29.73 -6.40 14.69
C ASP A 62 28.72 -6.57 13.53
N GLY A 63 29.15 -6.32 12.29
CA GLY A 63 28.36 -6.56 11.09
C GLY A 63 27.44 -5.41 10.66
N GLN A 64 27.48 -4.26 11.34
CA GLN A 64 26.61 -3.13 10.98
C GLN A 64 27.10 -2.41 9.73
N LEU A 65 26.16 -1.83 8.99
CA LEU A 65 26.37 -1.06 7.76
C LEU A 65 25.95 0.41 7.95
N ALA A 66 26.30 1.25 6.98
CA ALA A 66 25.87 2.65 6.93
C ALA A 66 24.60 2.77 6.07
N ASP A 67 23.47 2.41 6.67
CA ASP A 67 22.19 2.27 5.96
C ASP A 67 21.38 3.57 5.93
N GLY A 68 20.53 3.68 4.90
CA GLY A 68 19.42 4.61 4.85
C GLY A 68 18.14 3.89 5.24
N LEU A 69 17.50 4.33 6.32
CA LEU A 69 16.34 3.67 6.93
C LEU A 69 15.13 4.60 6.89
N GLY A 70 14.07 4.24 6.16
CA GLY A 70 12.81 4.97 6.22
C GLY A 70 12.94 6.37 5.61
N GLY A 71 12.89 6.47 4.29
CA GLY A 71 13.04 7.74 3.59
C GLY A 71 12.00 8.78 4.06
N GLY A 72 10.75 8.35 4.22
CA GLY A 72 9.69 9.14 4.84
C GLY A 72 9.67 8.97 6.36
N VAL A 73 9.35 7.76 6.82
CA VAL A 73 9.13 7.48 8.24
C VAL A 73 9.96 6.26 8.68
N SER A 74 10.54 6.32 9.88
CA SER A 74 11.21 5.20 10.51
C SER A 74 10.66 5.00 11.93
N ILE A 75 10.17 3.80 12.23
CA ILE A 75 9.63 3.41 13.54
C ILE A 75 10.36 2.16 13.99
N ILE A 76 10.98 2.22 15.18
CA ILE A 76 11.79 1.14 15.72
C ILE A 76 11.39 0.87 17.17
N PHE A 77 11.23 -0.40 17.56
CA PHE A 77 10.87 -0.81 18.92
C PHE A 77 9.59 -0.13 19.45
N GLY A 78 8.62 0.12 18.58
CA GLY A 78 7.49 1.00 18.87
C GLY A 78 6.14 0.36 18.66
N SER A 79 5.10 1.14 18.94
CA SER A 79 3.76 0.85 18.44
C SER A 79 3.18 2.04 17.70
N PHE A 80 2.31 1.79 16.72
CA PHE A 80 1.73 2.88 15.96
C PHE A 80 0.31 2.64 15.47
N SER A 81 -0.40 3.74 15.26
CA SER A 81 -1.68 3.77 14.56
C SER A 81 -1.71 5.01 13.68
N LEU A 82 -1.72 4.77 12.37
CA LEU A 82 -1.58 5.79 11.36
C LEU A 82 -2.77 5.74 10.41
N THR A 83 -3.45 6.88 10.25
CA THR A 83 -4.64 6.97 9.41
C THR A 83 -4.53 8.09 8.38
N ASN A 84 -4.98 7.82 7.15
CA ASN A 84 -4.99 8.79 6.06
C ASN A 84 -3.59 9.35 5.77
N LEU A 85 -2.74 8.50 5.22
CA LEU A 85 -1.35 8.83 4.89
C LEU A 85 -1.17 9.20 3.41
N GLN A 86 -0.27 10.15 3.15
CA GLN A 86 0.29 10.39 1.83
C GLN A 86 1.82 10.42 1.94
N ILE A 87 2.46 9.30 1.65
CA ILE A 87 3.92 9.18 1.70
C ILE A 87 4.44 9.08 0.27
N THR A 88 5.05 10.14 -0.24
CA THR A 88 5.38 10.22 -1.67
C THR A 88 6.75 10.77 -2.02
N GLY A 89 7.44 10.15 -2.98
CA GLY A 89 8.72 10.67 -3.48
C GLY A 89 9.88 10.59 -2.48
N ASN A 90 9.73 9.85 -1.38
CA ASN A 90 10.78 9.75 -0.36
C ASN A 90 11.85 8.74 -0.77
N THR A 91 13.08 8.91 -0.29
CA THR A 91 14.21 8.05 -0.62
C THR A 91 14.94 7.57 0.62
N ALA A 92 15.08 6.25 0.76
CA ALA A 92 16.02 5.60 1.67
C ALA A 92 17.26 5.18 0.87
N GLN A 93 18.43 5.72 1.20
CA GLN A 93 19.67 5.50 0.45
C GLN A 93 20.81 4.98 1.33
N GLY A 94 21.31 3.81 1.00
CA GLY A 94 22.52 3.25 1.60
C GLY A 94 23.79 4.03 1.21
N ALA A 95 24.78 4.03 2.11
CA ALA A 95 26.06 4.69 1.89
C ALA A 95 26.91 3.99 0.83
N ASN A 96 27.69 4.77 0.07
CA ASN A 96 28.78 4.24 -0.73
C ASN A 96 29.96 3.84 0.16
N ALA A 97 30.65 2.77 -0.21
CA ALA A 97 31.79 2.27 0.56
C ALA A 97 32.92 1.74 -0.32
N GLY A 98 34.11 1.59 0.26
CA GLY A 98 35.21 0.85 -0.37
C GLY A 98 34.84 -0.62 -0.54
N GLY A 99 34.42 -1.29 0.53
CA GLY A 99 34.09 -2.73 0.53
C GLY A 99 32.61 -3.03 0.35
N LYS A 100 31.87 -3.14 1.46
CA LYS A 100 30.44 -3.46 1.48
C LYS A 100 29.62 -2.18 1.65
N ALA A 101 28.84 -1.85 0.65
CA ALA A 101 28.01 -0.66 0.67
C ALA A 101 26.76 -0.84 1.56
N GLY A 102 26.22 0.29 2.04
CA GLY A 102 25.04 0.30 2.91
C GLY A 102 23.75 -0.04 2.16
N LEU A 103 22.73 -0.42 2.91
CA LEU A 103 21.41 -0.77 2.42
C LEU A 103 20.50 0.46 2.35
N GLY A 104 19.59 0.48 1.38
CA GLY A 104 18.43 1.37 1.38
C GLY A 104 17.20 0.58 1.76
N LEU A 105 16.62 0.85 2.93
CA LEU A 105 15.51 0.08 3.49
C LEU A 105 14.30 0.98 3.72
N GLY A 106 13.16 0.65 3.10
CA GLY A 106 11.91 1.36 3.36
C GLY A 106 11.90 2.77 2.76
N GLY A 107 11.68 2.89 1.45
CA GLY A 107 11.65 4.20 0.80
C GLY A 107 10.56 5.10 1.40
N ALA A 108 9.35 4.56 1.59
CA ALA A 108 8.27 5.23 2.30
C ALA A 108 8.44 5.07 3.81
N MET A 109 8.51 3.82 4.29
CA MET A 109 8.61 3.51 5.71
C MET A 109 9.58 2.37 6.01
N PHE A 110 10.37 2.54 7.07
CA PHE A 110 11.11 1.46 7.72
C PHE A 110 10.46 1.17 9.07
N ILE A 111 10.13 -0.09 9.31
CA ILE A 111 9.50 -0.55 10.54
C ILE A 111 10.34 -1.73 11.03
N GLU A 112 10.70 -1.69 12.32
CA GLU A 112 11.50 -2.73 12.95
C GLU A 112 11.01 -2.99 14.37
N GLN A 113 10.83 -4.28 14.71
CA GLN A 113 10.46 -4.76 16.03
C GLN A 113 9.29 -3.98 16.64
N SER A 114 8.29 -3.70 15.80
CA SER A 114 7.18 -2.82 16.10
C SER A 114 5.84 -3.48 15.76
N SER A 115 4.77 -2.95 16.32
CA SER A 115 3.41 -3.39 16.01
C SER A 115 2.48 -2.23 15.73
N GLY A 116 1.62 -2.34 14.73
CA GLY A 116 0.74 -1.22 14.44
C GLY A 116 -0.18 -1.39 13.24
N THR A 117 -1.01 -0.37 13.07
CA THR A 117 -2.00 -0.30 12.00
C THR A 117 -1.75 0.90 11.08
N ILE A 118 -1.96 0.68 9.78
CA ILE A 118 -2.01 1.72 8.76
C ILE A 118 -3.35 1.59 8.04
N THR A 119 -4.19 2.61 8.16
CA THR A 119 -5.54 2.59 7.59
C THR A 119 -5.73 3.79 6.68
N ASN A 120 -6.15 3.56 5.44
CA ASN A 120 -6.40 4.59 4.43
C ASN A 120 -5.15 5.37 4.03
N GLY A 121 -4.89 5.47 2.73
CA GLY A 121 -3.88 6.38 2.21
C GLY A 121 -3.15 5.85 0.98
N SER A 122 -2.05 6.51 0.67
CA SER A 122 -1.18 6.14 -0.43
C SER A 122 0.29 6.24 -0.07
N MET A 123 1.07 5.28 -0.56
CA MET A 123 2.51 5.32 -0.60
C MET A 123 2.93 5.22 -2.06
N SER A 124 3.45 6.33 -2.61
CA SER A 124 3.75 6.37 -4.04
C SER A 124 5.06 7.01 -4.43
N ASN A 125 5.71 6.48 -5.48
CA ASN A 125 6.98 7.02 -5.99
C ASN A 125 8.11 7.04 -4.95
N ASN A 126 8.05 6.18 -3.93
CA ASN A 126 9.12 6.10 -2.93
C ASN A 126 10.22 5.14 -3.40
N THR A 127 11.45 5.42 -3.02
CA THR A 127 12.64 4.71 -3.49
C THR A 127 13.44 4.16 -2.33
N ALA A 128 13.72 2.86 -2.34
CA ALA A 128 14.75 2.22 -1.52
C ALA A 128 15.94 1.90 -2.42
N ARG A 129 17.12 2.45 -2.14
CA ARG A 129 18.31 2.31 -2.99
C ARG A 129 19.54 1.96 -2.16
N GLY A 130 20.19 0.84 -2.45
CA GLY A 130 21.47 0.52 -1.81
C GLY A 130 22.61 1.44 -2.22
N GLY A 131 23.74 1.40 -1.53
CA GLY A 131 24.94 2.15 -1.90
C GLY A 131 25.79 1.44 -2.95
N THR A 132 26.78 2.14 -3.50
CA THR A 132 27.75 1.58 -4.44
C THR A 132 29.03 1.18 -3.72
N SER A 133 29.57 0.00 -4.06
CA SER A 133 30.92 -0.40 -3.66
C SER A 133 31.95 0.01 -4.71
N SER A 134 33.05 0.62 -4.29
CA SER A 134 34.18 0.94 -5.18
C SER A 134 35.25 -0.16 -5.31
N SER A 135 35.22 -1.20 -4.49
CA SER A 135 36.17 -2.33 -4.55
C SER A 135 35.81 -3.35 -5.62
N ALA A 136 36.85 -3.93 -6.23
CA ALA A 136 36.72 -5.00 -7.21
C ALA A 136 36.24 -6.35 -6.65
N ASN A 137 36.32 -6.51 -5.33
CA ASN A 137 35.80 -7.66 -4.59
C ASN A 137 34.75 -7.22 -3.55
N GLY A 138 34.20 -6.01 -3.69
CA GLY A 138 33.21 -5.48 -2.76
C GLY A 138 31.79 -5.94 -3.08
N SER A 139 30.85 -5.42 -2.30
CA SER A 139 29.44 -5.75 -2.44
C SER A 139 28.61 -4.48 -2.54
N GLY A 140 27.81 -4.36 -3.60
CA GLY A 140 26.82 -3.30 -3.73
C GLY A 140 25.74 -3.46 -2.66
N GLY A 141 25.17 -2.34 -2.25
CA GLY A 141 24.10 -2.33 -1.26
C GLY A 141 22.78 -2.77 -1.90
N SER A 142 21.95 -3.47 -1.13
CA SER A 142 20.60 -3.82 -1.56
C SER A 142 19.62 -2.66 -1.32
N GLY A 143 18.65 -2.52 -2.22
CA GLY A 143 17.48 -1.67 -2.04
C GLY A 143 16.27 -2.55 -1.79
N LEU A 144 15.65 -2.42 -0.61
CA LEU A 144 14.60 -3.32 -0.16
C LEU A 144 13.39 -2.53 0.38
N GLY A 145 12.19 -2.88 -0.04
CA GLY A 145 10.97 -2.23 0.45
C GLY A 145 10.84 -0.80 -0.06
N GLY A 146 10.58 -0.60 -1.35
CA GLY A 146 10.43 0.76 -1.90
C GLY A 146 9.31 1.54 -1.20
N GLY A 147 8.19 0.87 -0.90
CA GLY A 147 7.19 1.34 0.05
C GLY A 147 7.62 1.07 1.50
N ILE A 148 7.32 -0.13 2.00
CA ILE A 148 7.60 -0.53 3.38
C ILE A 148 8.70 -1.59 3.41
N PHE A 149 9.66 -1.42 4.31
CA PHE A 149 10.49 -2.50 4.82
C PHE A 149 10.06 -2.81 6.25
N ALA A 150 9.66 -4.07 6.50
CA ALA A 150 9.19 -4.56 7.80
C ALA A 150 10.08 -5.73 8.26
N THR A 151 10.59 -5.65 9.48
CA THR A 151 11.44 -6.66 10.10
C THR A 151 11.07 -6.93 11.55
N ASP A 152 10.81 -8.20 11.87
CA ASP A 152 10.35 -8.65 13.18
C ASP A 152 9.09 -7.90 13.69
N ASP A 153 8.15 -7.59 12.78
CA ASP A 153 6.99 -6.73 13.05
C ASP A 153 5.64 -7.48 13.12
N ASP A 154 4.63 -6.83 13.67
CA ASP A 154 3.20 -7.20 13.52
C ASP A 154 2.41 -6.04 12.92
N LEU A 155 2.15 -6.11 11.61
CA LEU A 155 1.59 -5.01 10.82
C LEU A 155 0.23 -5.36 10.21
N THR A 156 -0.75 -4.51 10.43
CA THR A 156 -2.04 -4.55 9.71
C THR A 156 -2.19 -3.32 8.82
N VAL A 157 -2.49 -3.52 7.54
CA VAL A 157 -2.68 -2.46 6.55
C VAL A 157 -4.04 -2.61 5.86
N GLU A 158 -4.82 -1.54 5.85
CA GLU A 158 -6.16 -1.53 5.26
C GLU A 158 -6.39 -0.27 4.41
N GLY A 159 -6.96 -0.41 3.22
CA GLY A 159 -7.35 0.76 2.39
C GLY A 159 -6.16 1.57 1.87
N VAL A 160 -5.00 0.94 1.68
CA VAL A 160 -3.76 1.62 1.24
C VAL A 160 -3.40 1.23 -0.18
N THR A 161 -3.08 2.26 -0.99
CA THR A 161 -2.47 2.07 -2.31
C THR A 161 -0.96 2.20 -2.23
N PHE A 162 -0.25 1.18 -2.68
CA PHE A 162 1.18 1.19 -2.96
C PHE A 162 1.38 1.30 -4.48
N SER A 163 1.85 2.44 -4.97
CA SER A 163 2.03 2.64 -6.40
C SER A 163 3.36 3.24 -6.80
N GLN A 164 3.98 2.73 -7.86
CA GLN A 164 5.24 3.26 -8.39
C GLN A 164 6.38 3.34 -7.38
N ASN A 165 6.34 2.52 -6.32
CA ASN A 165 7.47 2.42 -5.41
C ASN A 165 8.55 1.54 -6.03
N ALA A 166 9.81 1.85 -5.74
CA ALA A 166 10.94 1.24 -6.40
C ALA A 166 12.03 0.81 -5.42
N ALA A 167 12.55 -0.40 -5.63
CA ALA A 167 13.64 -0.98 -4.85
C ALA A 167 14.83 -1.24 -5.79
N PHE A 168 15.98 -0.61 -5.53
CA PHE A 168 17.17 -0.69 -6.37
C PHE A 168 18.36 -1.26 -5.61
N GLY A 169 18.77 -2.46 -5.99
CA GLY A 169 20.12 -2.92 -5.70
C GLY A 169 21.13 -2.11 -6.51
N ASN A 170 22.30 -1.84 -5.94
CA ASN A 170 23.31 -1.03 -6.59
C ASN A 170 24.60 -1.79 -6.90
N ALA A 171 25.43 -1.16 -7.72
CA ALA A 171 26.60 -1.78 -8.32
C ALA A 171 27.72 -2.04 -7.32
N ALA A 172 28.59 -2.96 -7.69
CA ALA A 172 29.98 -2.94 -7.27
C ALA A 172 30.88 -2.86 -8.51
N THR A 173 31.88 -1.98 -8.49
CA THR A 173 32.53 -1.48 -9.72
C THR A 173 33.71 -2.31 -10.25
N GLY A 174 33.96 -3.53 -9.74
CA GLY A 174 35.02 -4.39 -10.33
C GLY A 174 34.62 -5.84 -10.56
N GLY A 175 35.47 -6.53 -11.33
CA GLY A 175 35.10 -7.74 -12.10
C GLY A 175 34.72 -8.99 -11.31
N GLY A 176 34.93 -9.03 -9.99
CA GLY A 176 34.52 -10.14 -9.11
C GLY A 176 33.45 -9.75 -8.08
N ALA A 177 32.89 -8.55 -8.20
CA ALA A 177 32.08 -7.95 -7.16
C ALA A 177 30.61 -8.37 -7.24
N THR A 178 29.98 -8.58 -6.07
CA THR A 178 28.56 -8.96 -5.96
C THR A 178 27.69 -7.71 -6.01
N SER A 179 26.74 -7.64 -6.93
CA SER A 179 25.78 -6.53 -6.94
C SER A 179 24.78 -6.66 -5.81
N GLY A 180 24.20 -5.52 -5.42
CA GLY A 180 23.11 -5.48 -4.46
C GLY A 180 21.81 -6.00 -5.05
N ASP A 181 20.97 -6.52 -4.17
CA ASP A 181 19.65 -7.05 -4.51
C ASP A 181 18.61 -5.94 -4.61
N GLY A 182 17.62 -6.16 -5.48
CA GLY A 182 16.40 -5.35 -5.53
C GLY A 182 15.22 -6.19 -5.05
N GLY A 183 14.53 -5.77 -4.00
CA GLY A 183 13.50 -6.59 -3.39
C GLY A 183 12.30 -5.82 -2.88
N GLY A 184 11.08 -6.31 -3.14
CA GLY A 184 9.86 -5.75 -2.54
C GLY A 184 9.64 -4.30 -2.96
N GLY A 185 9.34 -4.04 -4.23
CA GLY A 185 9.13 -2.67 -4.72
C GLY A 185 8.08 -1.92 -3.90
N ALA A 186 6.97 -2.58 -3.54
CA ALA A 186 6.03 -2.07 -2.55
C ALA A 186 6.40 -2.47 -1.13
N LEU A 187 6.60 -3.76 -0.88
CA LEU A 187 6.71 -4.31 0.47
C LEU A 187 7.81 -5.37 0.55
N TYR A 188 8.68 -5.23 1.53
CA TYR A 188 9.64 -6.25 1.94
C TYR A 188 9.34 -6.68 3.37
N VAL A 189 9.02 -7.94 3.59
CA VAL A 189 8.66 -8.51 4.90
C VAL A 189 9.71 -9.56 5.28
N THR A 190 10.41 -9.34 6.37
CA THR A 190 11.50 -10.24 6.79
C THR A 190 11.58 -10.42 8.30
N ARG A 191 12.53 -11.27 8.71
CA ARG A 191 13.01 -11.35 10.07
C ARG A 191 14.47 -10.92 10.17
N ALA A 192 14.86 -10.35 11.30
CA ALA A 192 16.26 -10.12 11.65
C ALA A 192 16.77 -11.20 12.62
N GLN A 193 15.92 -11.66 13.54
CA GLN A 193 16.25 -12.72 14.49
C GLN A 193 15.90 -14.12 13.96
N LYS A 194 16.59 -15.15 14.45
CA LYS A 194 16.35 -16.55 14.04
C LYS A 194 14.95 -17.03 14.39
N ASP A 195 14.51 -16.69 15.60
CA ASP A 195 13.25 -17.19 16.18
C ASP A 195 12.10 -16.18 16.09
N ALA A 196 12.32 -15.04 15.43
CA ALA A 196 11.30 -14.04 15.15
C ALA A 196 10.72 -14.22 13.75
N ARG A 197 9.60 -13.56 13.50
CA ARG A 197 9.01 -13.41 12.16
C ARG A 197 8.26 -12.08 12.10
N SER A 198 8.26 -11.46 10.93
CA SER A 198 7.26 -10.44 10.67
C SER A 198 5.93 -11.10 10.29
N VAL A 199 4.83 -10.47 10.68
CA VAL A 199 3.49 -10.81 10.23
C VAL A 199 2.87 -9.59 9.56
N PHE A 200 2.55 -9.71 8.27
CA PHE A 200 1.84 -8.69 7.53
C PHE A 200 0.41 -9.14 7.23
N ARG A 201 -0.58 -8.34 7.60
CA ARG A 201 -1.99 -8.54 7.28
C ARG A 201 -2.50 -7.38 6.43
N GLY A 202 -2.87 -7.67 5.20
CA GLY A 202 -3.39 -6.70 4.23
C GLY A 202 -4.84 -6.98 3.87
N SER A 203 -5.71 -5.98 3.96
CA SER A 203 -7.09 -6.07 3.48
C SER A 203 -7.50 -4.83 2.70
N ASN A 204 -8.23 -4.99 1.59
CA ASN A 204 -8.62 -3.86 0.74
C ASN A 204 -7.41 -2.99 0.37
N ILE A 205 -6.32 -3.61 -0.09
CA ILE A 205 -5.11 -2.89 -0.50
C ILE A 205 -4.85 -3.05 -1.99
N ILE A 206 -4.25 -2.02 -2.58
CA ILE A 206 -3.85 -2.01 -3.99
C ILE A 206 -2.33 -1.94 -4.05
N ILE A 207 -1.69 -2.89 -4.73
CA ILE A 207 -0.24 -2.94 -4.94
C ILE A 207 0.02 -2.96 -6.43
N ALA A 208 0.27 -1.77 -6.99
CA ALA A 208 0.23 -1.56 -8.42
C ALA A 208 1.43 -0.81 -9.00
N GLY A 209 2.03 -1.33 -10.08
CA GLY A 209 3.10 -0.63 -10.80
C GLY A 209 4.38 -0.42 -9.99
N ASN A 210 4.62 -1.22 -8.95
CA ASN A 210 5.85 -1.16 -8.16
C ASN A 210 6.96 -1.97 -8.86
N SER A 211 8.21 -1.64 -8.56
CA SER A 211 9.36 -2.24 -9.24
C SER A 211 10.47 -2.65 -8.29
N ALA A 212 11.11 -3.79 -8.59
CA ALA A 212 12.36 -4.19 -7.97
C ALA A 212 13.42 -4.42 -9.04
N THR A 213 14.54 -3.71 -8.94
CA THR A 213 15.62 -3.74 -9.92
C THR A 213 16.92 -4.16 -9.25
N THR A 214 17.55 -5.20 -9.77
CA THR A 214 18.86 -5.67 -9.32
C THR A 214 19.98 -4.72 -9.71
N GLY A 215 21.03 -4.65 -8.90
CA GLY A 215 22.24 -3.89 -9.24
C GLY A 215 23.05 -4.53 -10.38
N PRO A 216 23.78 -3.74 -11.17
CA PRO A 216 24.69 -4.28 -12.19
C PRO A 216 25.92 -4.91 -11.52
N GLY A 217 26.26 -6.15 -11.91
CA GLY A 217 27.33 -6.94 -11.29
C GLY A 217 27.07 -8.44 -11.36
N ALA A 218 27.91 -9.24 -10.69
CA ALA A 218 27.75 -10.69 -10.65
C ALA A 218 26.73 -11.13 -9.58
N VAL A 219 25.85 -12.06 -9.97
CA VAL A 219 24.90 -12.79 -9.09
C VAL A 219 23.90 -11.93 -8.28
N PRO A 220 23.31 -10.83 -8.77
CA PRO A 220 22.25 -10.18 -8.01
C PRO A 220 20.93 -10.96 -8.12
N ALA A 221 20.05 -10.75 -7.14
CA ALA A 221 18.71 -11.28 -7.14
C ALA A 221 17.63 -10.19 -7.02
N GLY A 222 16.63 -10.31 -7.90
CA GLY A 222 15.48 -9.43 -8.04
C GLY A 222 14.21 -10.19 -7.71
N PHE A 223 13.57 -9.86 -6.59
CA PHE A 223 12.42 -10.61 -6.09
C PHE A 223 11.29 -9.67 -5.69
N GLY A 224 10.05 -10.01 -6.09
CA GLY A 224 8.88 -9.31 -5.57
C GLY A 224 8.82 -7.86 -6.01
N GLY A 225 8.49 -7.60 -7.28
CA GLY A 225 8.23 -6.23 -7.76
C GLY A 225 7.15 -5.54 -6.91
N GLY A 226 6.11 -6.28 -6.54
CA GLY A 226 5.15 -5.91 -5.51
C GLY A 226 5.66 -6.27 -4.12
N ILE A 227 5.53 -7.53 -3.74
CA ILE A 227 5.85 -8.02 -2.39
C ILE A 227 7.00 -9.02 -2.44
N PHE A 228 7.99 -8.84 -1.58
CA PHE A 228 8.95 -9.87 -1.23
C PHE A 228 8.79 -10.23 0.25
N CYS A 229 8.30 -11.43 0.51
CA CYS A 229 8.27 -12.01 1.84
C CYS A 229 9.38 -13.06 2.01
N ASN A 230 10.22 -12.86 3.03
CA ASN A 230 11.32 -13.72 3.38
C ASN A 230 11.14 -14.26 4.80
N SER A 231 10.98 -15.58 4.92
CA SER A 231 10.94 -16.31 6.19
C SER A 231 9.99 -15.68 7.25
N SER A 232 8.85 -15.19 6.77
CA SER A 232 7.87 -14.40 7.52
C SER A 232 6.44 -14.88 7.24
N GLU A 233 5.42 -14.14 7.65
CA GLU A 233 4.02 -14.44 7.38
C GLU A 233 3.35 -13.32 6.59
N LEU A 234 2.57 -13.70 5.58
CA LEU A 234 1.83 -12.80 4.71
C LEU A 234 0.37 -13.25 4.62
N ALA A 235 -0.57 -12.44 5.10
CA ALA A 235 -2.00 -12.67 4.92
C ALA A 235 -2.60 -11.53 4.10
N LEU A 236 -3.20 -11.87 2.95
CA LEU A 236 -3.84 -10.93 2.03
C LEU A 236 -5.27 -11.38 1.75
N ASP A 237 -6.21 -10.47 1.97
CA ASP A 237 -7.63 -10.69 1.68
C ASP A 237 -8.16 -9.49 0.91
N HIS A 238 -8.87 -9.70 -0.20
CA HIS A 238 -9.34 -8.58 -1.03
C HIS A 238 -8.21 -7.61 -1.39
N THR A 239 -7.16 -8.14 -1.99
CA THR A 239 -6.02 -7.35 -2.48
C THR A 239 -6.02 -7.31 -4.00
N THR A 240 -5.68 -6.15 -4.58
CA THR A 240 -5.42 -6.03 -6.02
C THR A 240 -3.91 -5.85 -6.24
N LEU A 241 -3.24 -6.89 -6.75
CA LEU A 241 -1.86 -6.81 -7.21
C LEU A 241 -1.85 -6.67 -8.72
N ALA A 242 -1.25 -5.60 -9.25
CA ALA A 242 -1.28 -5.37 -10.69
C ALA A 242 0.01 -4.73 -11.26
N ALA A 243 0.45 -5.19 -12.42
CA ALA A 243 1.50 -4.54 -13.20
C ALA A 243 2.80 -4.23 -12.43
N ASN A 244 3.11 -5.00 -11.39
CA ASN A 244 4.39 -4.89 -10.70
C ASN A 244 5.48 -5.55 -11.55
N THR A 245 6.71 -5.05 -11.47
CA THR A 245 7.80 -5.43 -12.38
C THR A 245 9.08 -5.78 -11.65
N ILE A 246 9.88 -6.62 -12.29
CA ILE A 246 11.24 -6.95 -11.86
C ILE A 246 12.19 -6.78 -13.03
N ALA A 247 13.36 -6.19 -12.80
CA ALA A 247 14.30 -5.82 -13.86
C ALA A 247 15.78 -5.95 -13.42
N GLY A 248 16.68 -5.82 -14.39
CA GLY A 248 18.13 -5.88 -14.22
C GLY A 248 18.73 -7.27 -14.43
N PRO A 249 20.05 -7.46 -14.26
CA PRO A 249 20.73 -8.73 -14.51
C PRO A 249 20.43 -9.80 -13.43
N GLY A 250 20.97 -11.01 -13.59
CA GLY A 250 20.90 -12.06 -12.56
C GLY A 250 19.56 -12.77 -12.45
N ILE A 251 19.23 -13.22 -11.23
CA ILE A 251 18.01 -13.98 -10.93
C ILE A 251 16.86 -12.99 -10.77
N ARG A 252 15.74 -13.25 -11.44
CA ARG A 252 14.52 -12.45 -11.34
C ARG A 252 13.31 -13.35 -11.24
N ARG A 253 12.50 -13.25 -10.18
CA ARG A 253 11.29 -14.06 -10.00
C ARG A 253 10.17 -13.33 -9.24
N GLY A 254 8.93 -13.75 -9.50
CA GLY A 254 7.75 -13.33 -8.74
C GLY A 254 7.48 -11.83 -8.77
N PRO A 255 7.22 -11.21 -9.94
CA PRO A 255 6.94 -9.78 -10.03
C PRO A 255 5.77 -9.32 -9.15
N ALA A 256 4.74 -10.15 -8.93
CA ALA A 256 3.69 -9.84 -7.97
C ALA A 256 4.14 -10.12 -6.53
N ILE A 257 4.49 -11.40 -6.27
CA ILE A 257 4.87 -11.90 -4.95
C ILE A 257 6.04 -12.87 -5.09
N ALA A 258 7.09 -12.66 -4.30
CA ALA A 258 8.13 -13.65 -4.06
C ALA A 258 8.07 -14.14 -2.60
N LEU A 259 7.98 -15.46 -2.43
CA LEU A 259 7.92 -16.14 -1.13
C LEU A 259 9.19 -16.97 -0.97
N ILE A 260 10.08 -16.55 -0.08
CA ILE A 260 11.39 -17.22 0.10
C ILE A 260 11.52 -17.72 1.54
N GLY A 261 12.14 -18.90 1.69
CA GLY A 261 12.70 -19.39 2.94
C GLY A 261 14.21 -19.54 2.81
N VAL A 262 14.96 -19.19 3.86
CA VAL A 262 16.43 -19.30 3.86
C VAL A 262 16.95 -20.47 4.69
N GLU A 263 16.08 -21.21 5.38
CA GLU A 263 16.45 -22.39 6.17
C GLU A 263 15.45 -23.54 5.95
N PRO A 264 15.86 -24.81 6.08
CA PRO A 264 14.99 -25.98 5.88
C PRO A 264 13.71 -25.99 6.72
N THR A 265 13.68 -25.25 7.84
CA THR A 265 12.57 -25.18 8.79
C THR A 265 11.83 -23.84 8.78
N THR A 266 12.23 -22.88 7.95
CA THR A 266 11.59 -21.56 7.87
C THR A 266 11.34 -21.15 6.42
N GLY A 267 10.13 -20.69 6.12
CA GLY A 267 9.75 -20.12 4.83
C GLY A 267 8.74 -19.00 5.00
N CYS A 268 8.46 -18.26 3.93
CA CYS A 268 7.33 -17.35 3.98
C CYS A 268 6.02 -18.14 3.87
N ALA A 269 5.21 -18.12 4.94
CA ALA A 269 3.86 -18.66 4.92
C ALA A 269 2.89 -17.59 4.41
N ALA A 270 2.28 -17.84 3.25
CA ALA A 270 1.31 -16.93 2.66
C ALA A 270 -0.13 -17.47 2.76
N ASN A 271 -1.09 -16.60 3.04
CA ASN A 271 -2.52 -16.85 2.85
C ASN A 271 -3.08 -15.73 1.97
N VAL A 272 -3.32 -16.03 0.71
CA VAL A 272 -3.82 -15.06 -0.26
C VAL A 272 -5.18 -15.51 -0.76
N ARG A 273 -6.22 -14.75 -0.44
CA ARG A 273 -7.59 -15.08 -0.83
C ARG A 273 -8.37 -13.88 -1.35
N ASN A 274 -9.42 -14.18 -2.12
CA ASN A 274 -10.34 -13.18 -2.67
C ASN A 274 -9.62 -12.01 -3.33
N SER A 275 -8.46 -12.25 -3.95
CA SER A 275 -7.58 -11.21 -4.47
C SER A 275 -7.49 -11.27 -6.00
N ILE A 276 -7.15 -10.14 -6.63
CA ILE A 276 -6.84 -10.07 -8.06
C ILE A 276 -5.32 -10.00 -8.23
N VAL A 277 -4.78 -10.83 -9.12
CA VAL A 277 -3.37 -10.76 -9.55
C VAL A 277 -3.33 -10.61 -11.06
N ALA A 278 -2.93 -9.43 -11.55
CA ALA A 278 -3.04 -9.10 -12.96
C ALA A 278 -1.82 -8.42 -13.59
N ASP A 279 -1.58 -8.70 -14.88
CA ASP A 279 -0.73 -7.89 -15.77
C ASP A 279 0.75 -7.74 -15.38
N HIS A 280 1.36 -8.75 -14.73
CA HIS A 280 2.78 -8.70 -14.29
C HIS A 280 3.81 -9.02 -15.40
N GLY A 281 3.42 -8.85 -16.66
CA GLY A 281 4.22 -9.23 -17.81
C GLY A 281 4.26 -10.73 -18.08
N GLN A 282 5.05 -11.10 -19.09
CA GLN A 282 5.05 -12.45 -19.68
C GLN A 282 6.38 -13.21 -19.49
N GLU A 283 7.38 -12.61 -18.85
CA GLU A 283 8.71 -13.21 -18.65
C GLU A 283 8.73 -14.19 -17.46
N TYR A 284 8.07 -13.83 -16.35
CA TYR A 284 8.05 -14.58 -15.11
C TYR A 284 6.63 -14.88 -14.61
N SER A 285 6.47 -16.00 -13.93
CA SER A 285 5.23 -16.33 -13.22
C SER A 285 4.98 -15.27 -12.16
N ALA A 286 3.75 -14.78 -12.07
CA ALA A 286 3.39 -13.66 -11.19
C ALA A 286 3.80 -13.91 -9.74
N VAL A 287 3.62 -15.13 -9.26
CA VAL A 287 4.08 -15.58 -7.96
C VAL A 287 5.19 -16.61 -8.10
N TYR A 288 6.21 -16.44 -7.30
CA TYR A 288 7.30 -17.39 -7.16
C TYR A 288 7.44 -17.81 -5.70
N ALA A 289 7.54 -19.12 -5.47
CA ALA A 289 7.81 -19.67 -4.15
C ALA A 289 9.04 -20.57 -4.15
N ASN A 290 9.91 -20.30 -3.18
CA ASN A 290 11.06 -21.09 -2.82
C ASN A 290 11.01 -21.26 -1.30
N ILE A 291 10.15 -22.18 -0.85
CA ILE A 291 9.82 -22.38 0.56
C ILE A 291 10.15 -23.82 0.99
N TYR A 292 10.91 -23.96 2.06
CA TYR A 292 11.29 -25.25 2.62
C TYR A 292 10.27 -25.77 3.64
N ALA A 293 9.66 -24.85 4.40
CA ALA A 293 8.66 -25.12 5.42
C ALA A 293 7.68 -23.95 5.55
N GLY A 294 6.47 -24.22 6.04
CA GLY A 294 5.36 -23.27 6.06
C GLY A 294 4.44 -23.49 4.85
N ALA A 295 3.14 -23.68 5.11
CA ALA A 295 2.16 -23.86 4.05
C ALA A 295 1.79 -22.48 3.49
N SER A 296 1.90 -22.33 2.17
CA SER A 296 1.33 -21.18 1.47
C SER A 296 0.04 -21.60 0.79
N THR A 297 -1.04 -20.90 1.11
CA THR A 297 -2.39 -21.15 0.63
C THR A 297 -2.84 -20.01 -0.26
N PHE A 298 -3.27 -20.36 -1.47
CA PHE A 298 -3.95 -19.46 -2.37
C PHE A 298 -5.36 -19.99 -2.55
N ASN A 299 -6.36 -19.11 -2.44
CA ASN A 299 -7.73 -19.54 -2.56
C ASN A 299 -8.64 -18.46 -3.12
N ASN A 300 -9.37 -18.77 -4.19
CA ASN A 300 -10.39 -17.89 -4.75
C ASN A 300 -9.82 -16.55 -5.25
N ASN A 301 -8.69 -16.62 -5.97
CA ASN A 301 -8.09 -15.45 -6.59
C ASN A 301 -8.36 -15.42 -8.09
N LEU A 302 -8.51 -14.20 -8.62
CA LEU A 302 -8.67 -13.96 -10.05
C LEU A 302 -7.32 -13.63 -10.69
N TRP A 303 -6.98 -14.39 -11.73
CA TRP A 303 -5.74 -14.27 -12.47
C TRP A 303 -6.00 -13.79 -13.89
N SER A 304 -5.31 -12.73 -14.32
CA SER A 304 -5.46 -12.15 -15.66
C SER A 304 -4.15 -11.59 -16.20
N GLY A 305 -3.86 -11.76 -17.48
CA GLY A 305 -2.74 -11.05 -18.14
C GLY A 305 -1.34 -11.33 -17.60
N ASN A 306 -1.14 -12.38 -16.78
CA ASN A 306 0.18 -12.81 -16.33
C ASN A 306 0.72 -13.95 -17.22
N LYS A 307 2.02 -14.23 -17.10
CA LYS A 307 2.62 -15.46 -17.65
C LYS A 307 1.97 -16.71 -17.05
N ALA A 308 1.73 -17.72 -17.88
CA ALA A 308 1.41 -19.07 -17.44
C ALA A 308 2.68 -19.93 -17.23
N PRO A 309 2.76 -20.75 -16.16
CA PRO A 309 1.81 -20.82 -15.04
C PRO A 309 1.88 -19.56 -14.17
N ASN A 310 0.76 -19.18 -13.53
CA ASN A 310 0.71 -18.01 -12.63
C ASN A 310 1.59 -18.17 -11.38
N LEU A 311 1.72 -19.41 -10.91
CA LEU A 311 2.44 -19.81 -9.71
C LEU A 311 3.62 -20.70 -10.13
N GLU A 312 4.83 -20.29 -9.77
CA GLU A 312 6.06 -21.08 -9.95
C GLU A 312 6.58 -21.53 -8.58
N ASN A 313 7.04 -22.78 -8.50
CA ASN A 313 7.60 -23.37 -7.28
C ASN A 313 8.86 -24.16 -7.62
N GLU A 314 9.92 -24.00 -6.82
CA GLU A 314 11.20 -24.70 -6.99
C GLU A 314 11.43 -25.90 -6.03
N TYR A 315 10.66 -26.03 -4.93
CA TYR A 315 10.88 -27.07 -3.91
C TYR A 315 9.64 -27.97 -3.67
N ASN A 316 9.75 -28.93 -2.75
CA ASN A 316 8.76 -29.99 -2.54
C ASN A 316 7.41 -29.57 -1.93
N GLN A 317 7.17 -28.27 -1.69
CA GLN A 317 5.89 -27.76 -1.20
C GLN A 317 5.10 -27.12 -2.36
N PRO A 318 4.19 -27.86 -3.03
CA PRO A 318 3.42 -27.30 -4.12
C PRO A 318 2.52 -26.18 -3.61
N ILE A 319 2.62 -25.00 -4.24
CA ILE A 319 1.64 -23.93 -4.10
C ILE A 319 0.65 -24.00 -5.25
N THR A 320 -0.64 -24.05 -4.91
CA THR A 320 -1.74 -24.03 -5.87
C THR A 320 -2.82 -23.10 -5.35
N ASP A 321 -3.56 -22.49 -6.26
CA ASP A 321 -4.80 -21.81 -5.91
C ASP A 321 -5.97 -22.80 -5.98
N GLN A 322 -6.67 -22.97 -4.86
CA GLN A 322 -7.71 -23.99 -4.70
C GLN A 322 -9.01 -23.68 -5.45
N ASN A 323 -9.32 -22.42 -5.70
CA ASN A 323 -10.57 -21.98 -6.34
C ASN A 323 -10.26 -20.93 -7.42
N VAL A 324 -9.42 -21.31 -8.39
CA VAL A 324 -8.92 -20.38 -9.41
C VAL A 324 -10.05 -19.72 -10.19
N LEU A 325 -9.99 -18.39 -10.28
CA LEU A 325 -10.83 -17.60 -11.17
C LEU A 325 -9.98 -17.04 -12.31
N GLY A 326 -10.60 -16.91 -13.49
CA GLY A 326 -10.01 -16.30 -14.66
C GLY A 326 -10.98 -15.34 -15.34
N GLY A 327 -10.45 -14.46 -16.17
CA GLY A 327 -11.23 -13.45 -16.88
C GLY A 327 -10.69 -12.05 -16.61
N SER A 328 -11.15 -11.08 -17.41
CA SER A 328 -10.71 -9.69 -17.25
C SER A 328 -11.24 -9.11 -15.95
N PRO A 329 -10.40 -8.51 -15.09
CA PRO A 329 -10.87 -7.73 -13.95
C PRO A 329 -11.53 -6.42 -14.39
N ALA A 330 -11.40 -6.01 -15.65
CA ALA A 330 -12.02 -4.84 -16.25
C ALA A 330 -11.93 -3.59 -15.36
N PHE A 331 -10.71 -3.24 -14.95
CA PHE A 331 -10.42 -2.05 -14.18
C PHE A 331 -10.79 -0.77 -14.95
N ALA A 332 -11.22 0.26 -14.24
CA ALA A 332 -11.64 1.53 -14.83
C ALA A 332 -10.50 2.26 -15.56
N SER A 333 -9.34 2.40 -14.91
CA SER A 333 -8.16 3.04 -15.50
C SER A 333 -6.88 2.56 -14.79
N PRO A 334 -6.41 1.34 -15.07
CA PRO A 334 -5.26 0.77 -14.38
C PRO A 334 -3.94 1.43 -14.82
N GLY A 335 -3.00 1.55 -13.89
CA GLY A 335 -1.66 2.11 -14.14
C GLY A 335 -1.60 3.64 -14.16
N ALA A 336 -0.41 4.18 -14.48
CA ALA A 336 -0.18 5.63 -14.46
C ALA A 336 -0.99 6.35 -15.55
N PRO A 337 -1.50 7.58 -15.28
CA PRO A 337 -1.33 8.34 -14.04
C PRO A 337 -2.43 8.10 -12.99
N SER A 338 -3.51 7.38 -13.31
CA SER A 338 -4.72 7.28 -12.50
C SER A 338 -4.64 6.24 -11.37
N PHE A 339 -4.05 5.07 -11.66
CA PHE A 339 -4.03 3.91 -10.76
C PHE A 339 -5.43 3.56 -10.24
N ASP A 340 -6.43 3.67 -11.11
CA ASP A 340 -7.83 3.42 -10.78
C ASP A 340 -8.18 1.96 -11.05
N TYR A 341 -8.16 1.18 -9.96
CA TYR A 341 -8.46 -0.25 -9.96
C TYR A 341 -9.90 -0.57 -9.59
N HIS A 342 -10.81 0.41 -9.65
CA HIS A 342 -12.23 0.14 -9.48
C HIS A 342 -12.74 -0.81 -10.56
N LEU A 343 -13.65 -1.69 -10.16
CA LEU A 343 -14.27 -2.63 -11.07
C LEU A 343 -15.31 -1.93 -11.96
N THR A 344 -15.34 -2.27 -13.24
CA THR A 344 -16.42 -1.85 -14.16
C THR A 344 -17.47 -2.97 -14.29
N PRO A 345 -18.67 -2.70 -14.86
CA PRO A 345 -19.72 -3.71 -14.99
C PRO A 345 -19.32 -4.96 -15.80
N ALA A 346 -18.23 -4.88 -16.58
CA ALA A 346 -17.71 -5.98 -17.39
C ALA A 346 -16.76 -6.92 -16.62
N SER A 347 -16.48 -6.64 -15.34
CA SER A 347 -15.49 -7.37 -14.56
C SER A 347 -15.92 -8.80 -14.24
N ALA A 348 -15.00 -9.75 -14.46
CA ALA A 348 -15.16 -11.14 -14.06
C ALA A 348 -15.03 -11.36 -12.54
N ALA A 349 -14.60 -10.35 -11.78
CA ALA A 349 -14.45 -10.42 -10.33
C ALA A 349 -15.77 -10.27 -9.56
N ILE A 350 -16.82 -9.78 -10.23
CA ILE A 350 -18.08 -9.39 -9.60
C ILE A 350 -18.85 -10.61 -9.05
N ASN A 351 -19.26 -10.53 -7.78
CA ASN A 351 -19.95 -11.56 -7.00
C ASN A 351 -19.20 -12.90 -6.92
N LYS A 352 -17.87 -12.88 -6.89
CA LYS A 352 -17.05 -14.10 -6.90
C LYS A 352 -16.30 -14.39 -5.60
N ALA A 353 -16.29 -13.49 -4.62
CA ALA A 353 -15.60 -13.75 -3.37
C ALA A 353 -16.29 -14.88 -2.58
N GLN A 354 -15.48 -15.63 -1.83
CA GLN A 354 -15.94 -16.73 -0.99
C GLN A 354 -15.53 -16.47 0.47
N GLY A 355 -16.49 -16.63 1.38
CA GLY A 355 -16.24 -16.50 2.83
C GLY A 355 -15.66 -15.14 3.23
N SER A 356 -15.96 -14.08 2.47
CA SER A 356 -15.59 -12.72 2.88
C SER A 356 -16.41 -12.31 4.09
N THR A 357 -15.74 -11.70 5.07
CA THR A 357 -16.35 -11.15 6.28
C THR A 357 -16.11 -9.64 6.41
N LEU A 358 -15.45 -9.04 5.41
CA LEU A 358 -15.18 -7.61 5.40
C LEU A 358 -16.48 -6.85 5.10
N ALA A 359 -16.80 -5.86 5.94
CA ALA A 359 -18.05 -5.10 5.84
C ALA A 359 -18.00 -3.98 4.79
N ALA A 360 -16.80 -3.56 4.40
CA ALA A 360 -16.58 -2.52 3.42
C ALA A 360 -15.40 -2.84 2.49
N ASP A 361 -15.36 -2.17 1.36
CA ASP A 361 -14.30 -2.24 0.36
C ASP A 361 -13.27 -1.09 0.48
N PHE A 362 -12.45 -0.90 -0.56
CA PHE A 362 -11.39 0.11 -0.61
C PHE A 362 -11.87 1.55 -0.36
N ASP A 363 -13.06 1.92 -0.84
CA ASP A 363 -13.59 3.29 -0.70
C ASP A 363 -14.60 3.43 0.45
N GLY A 364 -14.79 2.37 1.24
CA GLY A 364 -15.72 2.35 2.35
C GLY A 364 -17.16 2.06 1.93
N GLN A 365 -17.38 1.57 0.70
CA GLN A 365 -18.68 1.11 0.24
C GLN A 365 -18.99 -0.25 0.86
N ARG A 366 -20.27 -0.57 1.02
CA ARG A 366 -20.75 -1.80 1.62
C ARG A 366 -20.29 -3.01 0.82
N ARG A 367 -19.73 -3.99 1.54
CA ARG A 367 -19.42 -5.32 1.04
C ARG A 367 -20.26 -6.38 1.79
N PRO A 368 -20.90 -7.32 1.08
CA PRO A 368 -21.07 -7.37 -0.38
C PRO A 368 -22.03 -6.28 -0.86
N PHE A 369 -21.81 -5.69 -2.04
CA PHE A 369 -22.83 -4.83 -2.65
C PHE A 369 -23.90 -5.66 -3.38
N GLY A 370 -23.46 -6.65 -4.15
CA GLY A 370 -24.30 -7.56 -4.94
C GLY A 370 -24.75 -8.83 -4.18
N ALA A 371 -24.87 -9.93 -4.92
CA ALA A 371 -25.24 -11.25 -4.39
C ALA A 371 -24.14 -11.88 -3.53
N SER A 372 -22.87 -11.55 -3.81
CA SER A 372 -21.70 -11.88 -3.00
C SER A 372 -20.72 -10.73 -3.09
N ALA A 373 -19.65 -10.78 -2.30
CA ALA A 373 -18.58 -9.81 -2.40
C ALA A 373 -17.80 -10.04 -3.71
N ASP A 374 -17.13 -9.01 -4.17
CA ASP A 374 -16.28 -9.02 -5.36
C ASP A 374 -14.85 -9.42 -4.96
N VAL A 375 -14.17 -10.11 -5.87
CA VAL A 375 -12.75 -10.43 -5.69
C VAL A 375 -11.90 -9.19 -5.97
N GLY A 376 -10.84 -8.98 -5.18
CA GLY A 376 -10.00 -7.78 -5.24
C GLY A 376 -10.34 -6.75 -4.17
N ALA A 377 -9.64 -5.61 -4.22
CA ALA A 377 -9.75 -4.57 -3.20
C ALA A 377 -11.10 -3.84 -3.17
N ASP A 378 -11.78 -3.78 -4.30
CA ASP A 378 -12.93 -2.91 -4.55
C ASP A 378 -14.20 -3.70 -4.88
N GLU A 379 -15.39 -3.16 -4.58
CA GLU A 379 -16.66 -3.66 -5.08
C GLU A 379 -17.12 -2.85 -6.31
N TYR A 380 -17.66 -3.52 -7.31
CA TYR A 380 -18.51 -2.84 -8.28
C TYR A 380 -19.81 -2.39 -7.59
N SER A 381 -19.83 -1.13 -7.18
CA SER A 381 -20.93 -0.55 -6.41
C SER A 381 -21.54 0.67 -7.10
N THR A 382 -22.84 0.87 -6.86
CA THR A 382 -23.52 2.14 -7.13
C THR A 382 -23.78 2.96 -5.87
N GLN A 383 -23.28 2.50 -4.72
CA GLN A 383 -23.39 3.23 -3.45
C GLN A 383 -22.48 4.46 -3.45
N ILE A 384 -22.97 5.56 -2.92
CA ILE A 384 -22.17 6.77 -2.69
C ILE A 384 -21.86 6.89 -1.20
N VAL A 385 -20.59 6.92 -0.83
CA VAL A 385 -20.18 7.18 0.56
C VAL A 385 -20.25 8.68 0.81
N ALA A 386 -21.22 9.10 1.62
CA ALA A 386 -21.45 10.48 2.00
C ALA A 386 -21.47 10.64 3.53
N SER A 387 -21.08 11.82 4.00
CA SER A 387 -21.15 12.22 5.40
C SER A 387 -21.81 13.59 5.51
N ALA A 388 -22.41 13.89 6.66
CA ALA A 388 -23.02 15.18 6.89
C ALA A 388 -22.69 15.70 8.28
N THR A 389 -22.65 17.02 8.40
CA THR A 389 -22.46 17.74 9.67
C THR A 389 -23.46 18.88 9.76
N THR A 390 -23.88 19.22 10.97
CA THR A 390 -24.84 20.31 11.23
C THR A 390 -24.19 21.46 11.98
N SER A 391 -24.57 22.69 11.64
CA SER A 391 -24.17 23.90 12.37
C SER A 391 -25.33 24.90 12.38
N GLY A 392 -25.92 25.15 13.55
CA GLY A 392 -27.10 26.01 13.66
C GLY A 392 -28.25 25.53 12.77
N THR A 393 -28.60 26.32 11.76
CA THR A 393 -29.69 26.04 10.79
C THR A 393 -29.19 25.50 9.45
N THR A 394 -27.95 25.01 9.39
CA THR A 394 -27.37 24.43 8.17
C THR A 394 -26.92 22.98 8.38
N LEU A 395 -26.92 22.24 7.28
CA LEU A 395 -26.34 20.90 7.15
C LEU A 395 -25.40 20.93 5.95
N MET A 396 -24.12 20.60 6.19
CA MET A 396 -23.13 20.42 5.14
C MET A 396 -22.98 18.93 4.85
N LEU A 397 -23.38 18.53 3.65
CA LEU A 397 -23.17 17.20 3.09
C LEU A 397 -21.85 17.19 2.33
N THR A 398 -21.04 16.16 2.53
CA THR A 398 -19.77 15.93 1.83
C THR A 398 -19.70 14.49 1.33
N TRP A 399 -19.12 14.28 0.16
CA TRP A 399 -19.02 12.95 -0.44
C TRP A 399 -17.81 12.84 -1.36
N ARG A 400 -17.44 11.59 -1.68
CA ARG A 400 -16.50 11.28 -2.76
C ARG A 400 -17.27 11.07 -4.05
N ARG A 401 -16.75 11.59 -5.17
CA ARG A 401 -17.32 11.31 -6.49
C ARG A 401 -17.18 9.81 -6.77
N PRO A 402 -18.28 9.10 -7.12
CA PRO A 402 -18.20 7.70 -7.55
C PRO A 402 -17.29 7.58 -8.78
N PRO A 403 -16.25 6.74 -8.73
CA PRO A 403 -15.20 6.72 -9.75
C PRO A 403 -15.66 6.16 -11.09
N VAL A 404 -16.55 5.15 -11.08
CA VAL A 404 -16.97 4.42 -12.29
C VAL A 404 -18.34 4.81 -12.84
N LEU A 405 -19.13 5.63 -12.13
CA LEU A 405 -20.46 6.00 -12.59
C LEU A 405 -20.41 7.14 -13.62
N PRO A 406 -21.08 7.01 -14.79
CA PRO A 406 -21.10 8.03 -15.84
C PRO A 406 -22.08 9.17 -15.52
N LEU A 407 -21.95 9.77 -14.34
CA LEU A 407 -22.86 10.78 -13.84
C LEU A 407 -22.60 12.17 -14.46
N THR A 408 -23.66 12.95 -14.67
CA THR A 408 -23.60 14.35 -15.15
C THR A 408 -23.98 15.35 -14.06
N GLY A 409 -24.51 14.87 -12.94
CA GLY A 409 -24.80 15.68 -11.76
C GLY A 409 -25.37 14.88 -10.60
N TYR A 410 -25.71 15.60 -9.54
CA TYR A 410 -26.36 15.05 -8.36
C TYR A 410 -27.72 15.70 -8.10
N THR A 411 -28.52 14.99 -7.32
CA THR A 411 -29.73 15.50 -6.68
C THR A 411 -29.63 15.25 -5.18
N VAL A 412 -29.90 16.27 -4.37
CA VAL A 412 -30.09 16.11 -2.92
C VAL A 412 -31.58 15.96 -2.65
N VAL A 413 -31.94 14.86 -1.97
CA VAL A 413 -33.29 14.59 -1.51
C VAL A 413 -33.27 14.63 0.01
N TYR A 414 -34.20 15.33 0.64
CA TYR A 414 -34.38 15.23 2.08
C TYR A 414 -35.83 15.02 2.48
N THR A 415 -36.00 14.37 3.63
CA THR A 415 -37.24 14.34 4.41
C THR A 415 -37.03 15.06 5.74
N LYS A 416 -38.11 15.51 6.36
CA LYS A 416 -38.09 16.30 7.58
C LYS A 416 -39.05 15.73 8.61
N GLU A 417 -38.66 15.84 9.88
CA GLU A 417 -39.51 15.51 11.02
C GLU A 417 -40.80 16.35 11.01
N ALA A 418 -41.90 15.80 11.52
CA ALA A 418 -43.15 16.53 11.67
C ALA A 418 -42.96 17.85 12.44
N GLY A 419 -43.60 18.92 11.95
CA GLY A 419 -43.49 20.27 12.52
C GLY A 419 -42.21 21.03 12.14
N ALA A 420 -41.35 20.48 11.27
CA ALA A 420 -40.27 21.22 10.64
C ALA A 420 -40.71 21.93 9.35
N SER A 421 -40.20 23.13 9.11
CA SER A 421 -40.31 23.81 7.82
C SER A 421 -39.38 23.18 6.78
N ASP A 422 -39.67 23.38 5.49
CA ASP A 422 -38.69 23.09 4.44
C ASP A 422 -37.43 23.94 4.64
N ALA A 423 -36.31 23.41 4.14
CA ALA A 423 -35.10 24.19 3.95
C ALA A 423 -35.35 25.31 2.93
N GLN A 424 -34.41 26.27 2.84
CA GLN A 424 -34.48 27.36 1.86
C GLN A 424 -34.64 26.86 0.41
N GLN A 425 -34.03 25.72 0.10
CA GLN A 425 -34.26 25.00 -1.15
C GLN A 425 -35.15 23.78 -0.87
N PRO A 426 -36.34 23.69 -1.47
CA PRO A 426 -37.24 22.55 -1.26
C PRO A 426 -36.67 21.28 -1.91
N SER A 427 -36.93 20.14 -1.30
CA SER A 427 -36.58 18.82 -1.85
C SER A 427 -37.51 18.45 -3.01
N PRO A 428 -37.03 17.86 -4.12
CA PRO A 428 -35.63 17.53 -4.41
C PRO A 428 -34.85 18.73 -4.98
N ILE A 429 -33.55 18.78 -4.68
CA ILE A 429 -32.63 19.83 -5.14
C ILE A 429 -31.75 19.26 -6.25
N ALA A 430 -32.00 19.66 -7.50
CA ALA A 430 -31.27 19.22 -8.69
C ALA A 430 -30.23 20.25 -9.15
N GLY A 431 -29.47 19.93 -10.21
CA GLY A 431 -28.51 20.83 -10.83
C GLY A 431 -27.16 20.94 -10.10
N ILE A 432 -26.88 20.02 -9.17
CA ILE A 432 -25.59 19.92 -8.52
C ILE A 432 -24.60 19.29 -9.52
N ALA A 433 -23.46 19.94 -9.76
CA ALA A 433 -22.50 19.54 -10.77
C ALA A 433 -21.86 18.17 -10.47
N ALA A 434 -21.44 17.44 -11.52
CA ALA A 434 -20.85 16.10 -11.40
C ALA A 434 -19.53 16.06 -10.61
N ASP A 435 -18.79 17.17 -10.60
CA ASP A 435 -17.52 17.35 -9.89
C ASP A 435 -17.71 17.93 -8.48
N ALA A 436 -18.94 18.26 -8.08
CA ALA A 436 -19.23 18.68 -6.72
C ALA A 436 -18.94 17.55 -5.73
N THR A 437 -18.34 17.92 -4.60
CA THR A 437 -18.02 17.01 -3.47
C THR A 437 -18.65 17.47 -2.16
N SER A 438 -19.42 18.56 -2.20
CA SER A 438 -20.17 19.05 -1.06
C SER A 438 -21.41 19.84 -1.49
N PHE A 439 -22.38 19.91 -0.59
CA PHE A 439 -23.59 20.71 -0.73
C PHE A 439 -24.05 21.19 0.65
N THR A 440 -24.45 22.45 0.74
CA THR A 440 -24.98 23.03 2.00
C THR A 440 -26.48 23.23 1.90
N LEU A 441 -27.22 22.56 2.78
CA LEU A 441 -28.65 22.78 2.98
C LEU A 441 -28.85 23.79 4.10
N SER A 442 -29.56 24.89 3.85
CA SER A 442 -29.74 26.00 4.77
C SER A 442 -31.21 26.25 5.13
N GLY A 443 -31.46 27.00 6.21
CA GLY A 443 -32.82 27.34 6.65
C GLY A 443 -33.53 26.20 7.37
N LEU A 444 -32.77 25.27 7.96
CA LEU A 444 -33.32 24.17 8.75
C LEU A 444 -33.97 24.68 10.03
N THR A 445 -35.06 24.03 10.45
CA THR A 445 -35.72 24.33 11.72
C THR A 445 -34.86 23.81 12.89
N PRO A 446 -34.39 24.66 13.82
CA PRO A 446 -33.59 24.21 14.96
C PRO A 446 -34.28 23.12 15.78
N GLY A 447 -33.52 22.11 16.21
CA GLY A 447 -34.00 21.01 17.04
C GLY A 447 -34.82 19.95 16.30
N LYS A 448 -34.98 20.05 14.97
CA LYS A 448 -35.68 19.08 14.14
C LYS A 448 -34.74 18.18 13.35
N THR A 449 -35.17 16.94 13.13
CA THR A 449 -34.40 15.95 12.37
C THR A 449 -34.70 16.05 10.88
N TYR A 450 -33.65 16.00 10.07
CA TYR A 450 -33.72 15.89 8.61
C TYR A 450 -32.96 14.64 8.19
N THR A 451 -33.54 13.84 7.29
CA THR A 451 -32.87 12.69 6.66
C THR A 451 -32.52 13.07 5.23
N VAL A 452 -31.23 13.13 4.91
CA VAL A 452 -30.70 13.61 3.63
C VAL A 452 -30.07 12.45 2.85
N THR A 453 -30.35 12.39 1.56
CA THR A 453 -29.83 11.40 0.61
C THR A 453 -29.25 12.11 -0.60
N LEU A 454 -28.04 11.74 -1.00
CA LEU A 454 -27.43 12.15 -2.26
C LEU A 454 -27.74 11.12 -3.34
N VAL A 455 -28.12 11.57 -4.53
CA VAL A 455 -28.42 10.70 -5.67
C VAL A 455 -27.58 11.14 -6.87
N ALA A 456 -26.77 10.23 -7.44
CA ALA A 456 -26.07 10.45 -8.70
C ALA A 456 -27.03 10.28 -9.88
N ARG A 457 -26.94 11.18 -10.87
CA ARG A 457 -27.83 11.24 -12.03
C ARG A 457 -27.04 11.19 -13.34
N ASP A 458 -27.63 10.57 -14.36
CA ASP A 458 -27.14 10.64 -15.74
C ASP A 458 -27.66 11.89 -16.47
N GLY A 459 -27.25 12.07 -17.74
CA GLY A 459 -27.66 13.19 -18.59
C GLY A 459 -29.16 13.28 -18.88
N GLY A 460 -29.90 12.18 -18.70
CA GLY A 460 -31.36 12.13 -18.81
C GLY A 460 -32.10 12.31 -17.49
N GLY A 461 -31.38 12.40 -16.35
CA GLY A 461 -31.95 12.51 -15.01
C GLY A 461 -32.29 11.16 -14.36
N ALA A 462 -31.91 10.03 -14.96
CA ALA A 462 -32.07 8.71 -14.34
C ALA A 462 -31.11 8.55 -13.16
N GLN A 463 -31.51 7.78 -12.15
CA GLN A 463 -30.68 7.48 -11.00
C GLN A 463 -29.63 6.43 -11.36
N LEU A 464 -28.35 6.77 -11.14
CA LEU A 464 -27.23 5.84 -11.30
C LEU A 464 -26.82 5.18 -9.99
N GLY A 465 -27.00 5.88 -8.87
CA GLY A 465 -26.52 5.46 -7.56
C GLY A 465 -26.98 6.43 -6.47
N ALA A 466 -26.87 6.03 -5.20
CA ALA A 466 -27.27 6.86 -4.08
C ALA A 466 -26.44 6.59 -2.82
N ALA A 467 -26.37 7.60 -1.95
CA ALA A 467 -25.93 7.42 -0.58
C ALA A 467 -27.05 6.88 0.30
N ASP A 468 -26.69 6.25 1.41
CA ASP A 468 -27.66 5.95 2.46
C ASP A 468 -28.25 7.24 3.05
N GLY A 469 -29.49 7.15 3.56
CA GLY A 469 -30.15 8.29 4.20
C GLY A 469 -29.46 8.68 5.51
N ILE A 470 -28.91 9.88 5.58
CA ILE A 470 -28.22 10.39 6.76
C ILE A 470 -29.18 11.26 7.58
N ALA A 471 -29.60 10.78 8.75
CA ALA A 471 -30.47 11.52 9.66
C ALA A 471 -29.65 12.38 10.63
N LEU A 472 -29.88 13.70 10.63
CA LEU A 472 -29.24 14.63 11.56
C LEU A 472 -30.24 15.62 12.15
N ARG A 473 -29.97 16.03 13.40
CA ARG A 473 -30.77 17.04 14.10
C ARG A 473 -30.15 18.42 13.93
N ALA A 474 -30.88 19.33 13.29
CA ALA A 474 -30.47 20.72 13.14
C ALA A 474 -30.28 21.39 14.52
N GLY A 475 -29.28 22.26 14.64
CA GLY A 475 -28.94 22.94 15.91
C GLY A 475 -28.20 22.08 16.94
N GLY A 476 -27.93 20.79 16.66
CA GLY A 476 -27.02 19.97 17.45
C GLY A 476 -25.60 20.01 16.89
N TYR A 477 -24.59 20.08 17.76
CA TYR A 477 -23.24 19.67 17.40
C TYR A 477 -23.19 18.15 17.44
N GLN A 478 -23.41 17.48 16.31
CA GLN A 478 -23.18 16.05 16.19
C GLN A 478 -22.14 15.83 15.10
N VAL A 479 -20.95 15.39 15.53
CA VAL A 479 -19.94 14.82 14.65
C VAL A 479 -20.32 13.36 14.47
N LEU A 480 -20.83 13.00 13.30
CA LEU A 480 -20.90 11.59 12.88
C LEU A 480 -19.47 11.17 12.55
N LEU A 481 -18.80 10.54 13.52
CA LEU A 481 -17.60 9.78 13.27
C LEU A 481 -18.00 8.58 12.38
N PRO A 482 -17.25 8.23 11.33
CA PRO A 482 -17.48 7.00 10.60
C PRO A 482 -17.48 5.85 11.61
N LEU A 483 -18.48 4.98 11.51
CA LEU A 483 -18.65 3.85 12.41
C LEU A 483 -17.47 2.90 12.20
N VAL A 484 -16.42 3.03 12.99
CA VAL A 484 -15.39 1.99 13.13
C VAL A 484 -16.01 0.94 14.06
N ASN A 485 -16.67 -0.06 13.46
CA ASN A 485 -17.00 -1.26 14.22
C ASN A 485 -15.67 -1.95 14.56
N ARG A 486 -15.42 -2.12 15.86
CA ARG A 486 -14.22 -2.75 16.41
C ARG A 486 -14.09 -4.21 16.01
#